data_AF-A0A4Z1RCN4-F1
#
_entry.id   AF-A0A4Z1RCN4-F1
#
_cell.length_a   1.000
_cell.length_b   1.000
_cell.length_c   1.000
_cell.angle_alpha   90.00
_cell.angle_beta   90.00
_cell.angle_gamma   90.00
#
_symmetry.space_group_name_H-M   'P 1'
#
loop_
_entity.id
_entity.type
_entity.pdbx_description
1 polymer ?
#
loop_
_entity_poly.entity_id
_entity_poly.type
_entity_poly.pdbx_seq_one_letter_code
_entity_poly.pdbx_strand_id
1 'polypeptide(L)'
;MPTDATDIPPDLLTARDACALLGISQATLYAYVSRGLLRSRPGADHRSRVYLRQDVERLAGRKRSGRGAAQGAAQSLDRGLPVLETRISLIRADSPYYRGQSAVEAVRAGAALEDIARLLWDCGADDPFARLATATWPEEAAQLARATQLPPLERTMAALPLLALDTVGAFSAAPRARHEIAAGLLRDVSALLVAADRTSGPVHQQLAQVWRPGDAAFAELVRAALVLCADHELNVSAFAARVVASTGAHLHATACAGLAALSGPRHGGATARAYALIAEARAADPVAVIAGRWQRGDDLPGFGHALYPEGDPRAAELLRLLRAGAADTAAMGELDAIIVAAEEVSGERPNIDLLLAAICHVHGLPATPALVLFAAGRVTGWLAHALEQQADGRLIRPRARYTGVEPAMDARANP
;
A
#
# COMPACT_ATOMS: atom_id res chain seq x y z
N MET A 1 -57.73 -43.14 10.85
CA MET A 1 -57.51 -41.76 10.42
C MET A 1 -56.82 -41.03 11.56
N PRO A 2 -55.48 -40.88 11.58
CA PRO A 2 -54.83 -40.10 12.63
C PRO A 2 -54.70 -38.64 12.19
N THR A 3 -55.30 -37.77 12.98
CA THR A 3 -55.07 -36.33 13.12
C THR A 3 -53.65 -36.05 13.63
N ASP A 4 -52.95 -35.07 13.06
CA ASP A 4 -52.12 -34.08 13.78
C ASP A 4 -51.25 -33.25 12.82
N ALA A 5 -51.81 -32.16 12.31
CA ALA A 5 -51.03 -30.98 11.97
C ALA A 5 -51.20 -30.01 13.14
N THR A 6 -50.25 -30.02 14.07
CA THR A 6 -50.21 -29.09 15.18
C THR A 6 -49.91 -27.70 14.63
N ASP A 7 -50.90 -26.82 14.69
CA ASP A 7 -50.85 -25.47 14.15
C ASP A 7 -49.94 -24.58 15.04
N ILE A 8 -48.62 -24.67 14.83
CA ILE A 8 -47.64 -23.86 15.57
C ILE A 8 -47.67 -22.45 14.95
N PRO A 9 -47.90 -21.39 15.77
CA PRO A 9 -47.88 -20.02 15.28
C PRO A 9 -46.60 -19.70 14.48
N PRO A 10 -46.69 -18.90 13.41
CA PRO A 10 -45.58 -18.66 12.48
C PRO A 10 -44.37 -17.98 13.14
N ASP A 11 -44.54 -17.31 14.27
CA ASP A 11 -43.48 -16.69 15.08
C ASP A 11 -42.71 -17.70 15.96
N LEU A 12 -43.10 -18.98 15.94
CA LEU A 12 -42.51 -20.04 16.76
C LEU A 12 -41.91 -21.16 15.91
N LEU A 13 -40.93 -21.85 16.48
CA LEU A 13 -40.22 -22.98 15.89
C LEU A 13 -40.22 -24.17 16.84
N THR A 14 -40.31 -25.39 16.29
CA THR A 14 -40.07 -26.61 17.07
C THR A 14 -38.60 -26.69 17.49
N ALA A 15 -38.30 -27.52 18.50
CA ALA A 15 -36.92 -27.81 18.88
C ALA A 15 -36.10 -28.38 17.70
N ARG A 16 -36.73 -29.22 16.87
CA ARG A 16 -36.10 -29.81 15.68
C ARG A 16 -35.73 -28.75 14.65
N ASP A 17 -36.66 -27.85 14.34
CA ASP A 17 -36.43 -26.81 13.34
C ASP A 17 -35.44 -25.75 13.82
N ALA A 18 -35.50 -25.38 15.11
CA ALA A 18 -34.52 -24.49 15.71
C ALA A 18 -33.10 -25.09 15.71
N CYS A 19 -32.98 -26.38 16.03
CA CYS A 19 -31.72 -27.12 15.93
C CYS A 19 -31.18 -27.19 14.49
N ALA A 20 -32.04 -27.48 13.52
CA ALA A 20 -31.67 -27.53 12.11
C ALA A 20 -31.18 -26.16 11.60
N LEU A 21 -31.87 -25.08 11.97
CA LEU A 21 -31.53 -23.72 11.54
C LEU A 21 -30.21 -23.21 12.17
N LEU A 22 -29.91 -23.64 13.41
CA LEU A 22 -28.67 -23.27 14.11
C LEU A 22 -27.50 -24.24 13.87
N GLY A 23 -27.79 -25.44 13.32
CA GLY A 23 -26.84 -26.54 13.16
C GLY A 23 -26.28 -27.03 14.50
N ILE A 24 -27.14 -27.28 15.49
CA ILE A 24 -26.75 -27.70 16.85
C ILE A 24 -27.62 -28.86 17.36
N SER A 25 -27.16 -29.58 18.39
CA SER A 25 -27.96 -30.61 19.06
C SER A 25 -29.03 -30.02 19.98
N GLN A 26 -30.04 -30.82 20.33
CA GLN A 26 -31.08 -30.40 21.28
C GLN A 26 -30.50 -30.06 22.67
N ALA A 27 -29.49 -30.81 23.12
CA ALA A 27 -28.81 -30.50 24.38
C ALA A 27 -28.20 -29.09 24.38
N THR A 28 -27.59 -28.68 23.25
CA THR A 28 -27.07 -27.32 23.09
C THR A 28 -28.19 -26.27 23.00
N LEU A 29 -29.31 -26.60 22.36
CA LEU A 29 -30.48 -25.73 22.28
C LEU A 29 -31.06 -25.43 23.68
N TYR A 30 -31.16 -26.44 24.56
CA TYR A 30 -31.58 -26.23 25.95
C TYR A 30 -30.57 -25.42 26.76
N ALA A 31 -29.27 -25.62 26.54
CA ALA A 31 -28.24 -24.80 27.17
C ALA A 31 -28.36 -23.31 26.77
N TYR A 32 -28.77 -23.02 25.53
CA TYR A 32 -29.00 -21.64 25.07
C TYR A 32 -30.21 -21.00 25.73
N VAL A 33 -31.27 -21.76 26.02
CA VAL A 33 -32.41 -21.26 26.81
C VAL A 33 -32.00 -20.98 28.24
N SER A 34 -31.28 -21.90 28.88
CA SER A 34 -30.78 -21.75 30.25
C SER A 34 -29.89 -20.50 30.41
N ARG A 35 -29.08 -20.20 29.39
CA ARG A 35 -28.22 -19.01 29.31
C ARG A 35 -28.95 -17.74 28.87
N GLY A 36 -30.27 -17.77 28.70
CA GLY A 36 -31.08 -16.61 28.29
C GLY A 36 -30.88 -16.17 26.83
N LEU A 37 -30.20 -16.96 26.00
CA LEU A 37 -29.91 -16.63 24.60
C LEU A 37 -31.10 -16.90 23.67
N LEU A 38 -31.98 -17.82 24.05
CA LEU A 38 -33.22 -18.14 23.34
C LEU A 38 -34.38 -18.19 24.33
N ARG A 39 -35.52 -17.63 23.96
CA ARG A 39 -36.75 -17.78 24.74
C ARG A 39 -37.53 -19.00 24.26
N SER A 40 -38.02 -19.80 25.22
CA SER A 40 -38.87 -20.96 24.95
C SER A 40 -40.25 -20.79 25.59
N ARG A 41 -41.27 -21.36 24.94
CA ARG A 41 -42.65 -21.47 25.42
C ARG A 41 -43.07 -22.95 25.49
N PRO A 42 -44.03 -23.32 26.34
CA PRO A 42 -44.64 -24.65 26.29
C PRO A 42 -45.21 -24.91 24.88
N GLY A 43 -44.99 -26.12 24.36
CA GLY A 43 -45.58 -26.59 23.10
C GLY A 43 -46.98 -27.18 23.31
N ALA A 44 -47.49 -27.86 22.29
CA ALA A 44 -48.83 -28.47 22.32
C ALA A 44 -48.99 -29.57 23.38
N ASP A 45 -47.88 -30.21 23.78
CA ASP A 45 -47.84 -31.21 24.85
C ASP A 45 -47.01 -30.70 26.03
N HIS A 46 -47.32 -31.14 27.24
CA HIS A 46 -46.57 -30.79 28.47
C HIS A 46 -45.07 -31.14 28.43
N ARG A 47 -44.65 -31.97 27.47
CA ARG A 47 -43.24 -32.39 27.27
C ARG A 47 -42.54 -31.68 26.11
N SER A 48 -43.25 -30.92 25.27
CA SER A 48 -42.67 -30.23 24.13
C SER A 48 -42.46 -28.74 24.42
N ARG A 49 -41.42 -28.16 23.80
CA ARG A 49 -41.08 -26.74 23.88
C ARG A 49 -40.99 -26.18 22.47
N VAL A 50 -41.45 -24.94 22.31
CA VAL A 50 -41.32 -24.15 21.07
C VAL A 50 -40.51 -22.89 21.35
N TYR A 51 -39.84 -22.36 20.32
CA TYR A 51 -38.82 -21.32 20.45
C TYR A 51 -39.19 -20.12 19.59
N LEU A 52 -38.96 -18.90 20.06
CA LEU A 52 -39.24 -17.70 19.27
C LEU A 52 -38.33 -17.68 18.03
N ARG A 53 -38.96 -17.72 16.85
CA ARG A 53 -38.28 -17.72 15.54
C ARG A 53 -37.29 -16.57 15.42
N GLN A 54 -37.69 -15.38 15.84
CA GLN A 54 -36.86 -14.17 15.79
C GLN A 54 -35.57 -14.31 16.63
N ASP A 55 -35.59 -15.01 17.75
CA ASP A 55 -34.39 -15.21 18.59
C ASP A 55 -33.45 -16.24 17.94
N VAL A 56 -34.01 -17.31 17.38
CA VAL A 56 -33.28 -18.36 16.65
C VAL A 56 -32.61 -17.79 15.39
N GLU A 57 -33.34 -17.00 14.60
CA GLU A 57 -32.83 -16.35 13.40
C GLU A 57 -31.76 -15.29 13.72
N ARG A 58 -31.95 -14.51 14.79
CA ARG A 58 -30.94 -13.54 15.26
C ARG A 58 -29.64 -14.24 15.66
N LEU A 59 -29.75 -15.38 16.35
CA LEU A 59 -28.60 -16.16 16.78
C LEU A 59 -27.88 -16.84 15.59
N ALA A 60 -28.65 -17.34 14.63
CA ALA A 60 -28.12 -17.87 13.36
C ALA A 60 -27.41 -16.79 12.54
N GLY A 61 -28.00 -15.58 12.49
CA GLY A 61 -27.43 -14.40 11.84
C GLY A 61 -26.09 -13.99 12.43
N ARG A 62 -25.96 -13.98 13.77
CA ARG A 62 -24.68 -13.70 14.46
C ARG A 62 -23.58 -14.71 14.15
N LYS A 63 -23.92 -16.00 14.02
CA LYS A 63 -22.97 -17.07 13.70
C LYS A 63 -22.50 -17.01 12.25
N ARG A 64 -23.39 -16.63 11.33
CA ARG A 64 -23.06 -16.37 9.91
C ARG A 64 -22.25 -15.09 9.74
N SER A 65 -22.63 -13.99 10.40
CA SER A 65 -21.89 -12.73 10.32
C SER A 65 -20.50 -12.82 10.96
N GLY A 66 -20.34 -13.54 12.08
CA GLY A 66 -19.04 -13.75 12.71
C GLY A 66 -18.06 -14.58 11.89
N ARG A 67 -18.54 -15.58 11.13
CA ARG A 67 -17.70 -16.37 10.20
C ARG A 67 -17.41 -15.61 8.91
N GLY A 68 -18.41 -14.95 8.33
CA GLY A 68 -18.25 -14.13 7.13
C GLY A 68 -17.35 -12.90 7.34
N ALA A 69 -17.44 -12.24 8.49
CA ALA A 69 -16.60 -11.08 8.81
C ALA A 69 -15.13 -11.45 9.05
N ALA A 70 -14.84 -12.59 9.70
CA ALA A 70 -13.47 -13.06 9.92
C ALA A 70 -12.82 -13.54 8.61
N GLN A 71 -13.60 -14.18 7.73
CA GLN A 71 -13.13 -14.65 6.42
C GLN A 71 -12.96 -13.49 5.43
N GLY A 72 -13.86 -12.51 5.46
CA GLY A 72 -13.74 -11.25 4.71
C GLY A 72 -12.54 -10.42 5.15
N ALA A 73 -12.31 -10.23 6.46
CA ALA A 73 -11.17 -9.47 6.97
C ALA A 73 -9.81 -10.13 6.63
N ALA A 74 -9.74 -11.46 6.62
CA ALA A 74 -8.53 -12.19 6.20
C ALA A 74 -8.25 -12.03 4.70
N GLN A 75 -9.29 -12.03 3.85
CA GLN A 75 -9.14 -11.78 2.42
C GLN A 75 -8.83 -10.31 2.13
N SER A 76 -9.36 -9.35 2.90
CA SER A 76 -9.14 -7.92 2.70
C SER A 76 -7.67 -7.47 2.81
N LEU A 77 -6.84 -8.16 3.61
CA LEU A 77 -5.41 -7.84 3.74
C LEU A 77 -4.54 -8.49 2.64
N ASP A 78 -5.08 -9.43 1.86
CA ASP A 78 -4.40 -10.08 0.75
C ASP A 78 -5.11 -9.77 -0.57
N ARG A 79 -5.08 -8.48 -0.94
CA ARG A 79 -5.62 -7.98 -2.23
C ARG A 79 -7.12 -8.27 -2.44
N GLY A 80 -7.87 -8.57 -1.37
CA GLY A 80 -9.31 -8.82 -1.39
C GLY A 80 -10.13 -7.53 -1.24
N LEU A 81 -11.24 -7.60 -0.51
CA LEU A 81 -12.17 -6.46 -0.37
C LEU A 81 -11.48 -5.25 0.27
N PRO A 82 -11.74 -4.01 -0.20
CA PRO A 82 -11.14 -2.79 0.36
C PRO A 82 -11.27 -2.72 1.89
N VAL A 83 -10.14 -2.53 2.58
CA VAL A 83 -10.07 -2.45 4.05
C VAL A 83 -10.48 -1.06 4.55
N LEU A 84 -10.17 -0.02 3.77
CA LEU A 84 -10.39 1.39 4.10
C LEU A 84 -10.89 2.15 2.86
N GLU A 85 -11.71 3.16 3.10
CA GLU A 85 -12.12 4.11 2.06
C GLU A 85 -11.00 5.14 1.81
N THR A 86 -10.82 5.53 0.54
CA THR A 86 -9.89 6.58 0.16
C THR A 86 -10.41 7.36 -1.04
N ARG A 87 -10.07 8.65 -1.11
CA ARG A 87 -10.32 9.51 -2.27
C ARG A 87 -9.01 9.89 -3.00
N ILE A 88 -7.89 9.32 -2.58
CA ILE A 88 -6.55 9.69 -3.06
C ILE A 88 -6.28 9.09 -4.43
N SER A 89 -6.44 7.77 -4.56
CA SER A 89 -6.22 7.08 -5.83
C SER A 89 -7.18 5.93 -6.09
N LEU A 90 -7.28 5.59 -7.37
CA LEU A 90 -8.04 4.45 -7.90
C LEU A 90 -7.18 3.74 -8.94
N ILE A 91 -7.02 2.42 -8.81
CA ILE A 91 -6.25 1.62 -9.76
C ILE A 91 -7.17 1.04 -10.84
N ARG A 92 -6.84 1.31 -12.11
CA ARG A 92 -7.50 0.71 -13.28
C ARG A 92 -6.47 0.18 -14.26
N ALA A 93 -6.89 -0.73 -15.14
CA ALA A 93 -6.00 -1.39 -16.10
C ALA A 93 -5.22 -0.40 -16.99
N ASP A 94 -5.81 0.75 -17.31
CA ASP A 94 -5.23 1.78 -18.18
C ASP A 94 -4.35 2.78 -17.43
N SER A 95 -4.60 3.02 -16.15
CA SER A 95 -3.84 3.99 -15.36
C SER A 95 -4.13 3.88 -13.87
N PRO A 96 -3.17 4.22 -13.00
CA PRO A 96 -3.53 4.74 -11.69
C PRO A 96 -4.13 6.15 -11.87
N TYR A 97 -5.28 6.38 -11.24
CA TYR A 97 -5.96 7.65 -11.22
C TYR A 97 -5.71 8.34 -9.88
N TYR A 98 -5.12 9.52 -9.90
CA TYR A 98 -4.89 10.37 -8.73
C TYR A 98 -6.01 11.40 -8.66
N ARG A 99 -6.88 11.30 -7.64
CA ARG A 99 -8.05 12.18 -7.47
C ARG A 99 -8.89 12.32 -8.76
N GLY A 100 -9.04 11.20 -9.48
CA GLY A 100 -9.79 11.12 -10.74
C GLY A 100 -9.01 11.51 -12.00
N GLN A 101 -7.74 11.92 -11.89
CA GLN A 101 -6.89 12.25 -13.05
C GLN A 101 -5.92 11.12 -13.35
N SER A 102 -5.79 10.71 -14.61
CA SER A 102 -4.83 9.67 -15.01
C SER A 102 -3.39 10.14 -14.76
N ALA A 103 -2.60 9.34 -14.05
CA ALA A 103 -1.19 9.63 -13.81
C ALA A 103 -0.38 9.58 -15.13
N VAL A 104 -0.74 8.67 -16.04
CA VAL A 104 -0.10 8.55 -17.35
C VAL A 104 -0.35 9.82 -18.18
N GLU A 105 -1.59 10.29 -18.23
CA GLU A 105 -1.91 11.54 -18.93
C GLU A 105 -1.28 12.76 -18.24
N ALA A 106 -1.18 12.77 -16.91
CA ALA A 106 -0.47 13.83 -16.20
C ALA A 106 1.02 13.89 -16.56
N VAL A 107 1.70 12.74 -16.72
CA VAL A 107 3.07 12.68 -17.23
C VAL A 107 3.16 13.31 -18.61
N ARG A 108 2.25 12.94 -19.52
CA ARG A 108 2.20 13.42 -20.90
C ARG A 108 1.90 14.92 -20.99
N ALA A 109 1.10 15.44 -20.06
CA ALA A 109 0.81 16.86 -19.92
C ALA A 109 1.96 17.66 -19.28
N GLY A 110 3.04 17.02 -18.86
CA GLY A 110 4.21 17.69 -18.28
C GLY A 110 4.12 17.97 -16.79
N ALA A 111 3.17 17.36 -16.06
CA ALA A 111 3.03 17.57 -14.62
C ALA A 111 4.31 17.17 -13.87
N ALA A 112 4.72 17.99 -12.90
CA ALA A 112 5.80 17.68 -11.97
C ALA A 112 5.27 16.95 -10.73
N LEU A 113 6.18 16.40 -9.91
CA LEU A 113 5.79 15.72 -8.67
C LEU A 113 5.07 16.68 -7.72
N GLU A 114 5.45 17.95 -7.71
CA GLU A 114 4.83 19.02 -6.93
C GLU A 114 3.36 19.27 -7.32
N ASP A 115 3.04 19.21 -8.61
CA ASP A 115 1.66 19.33 -9.10
C ASP A 115 0.82 18.14 -8.63
N ILE A 116 1.39 16.94 -8.73
CA ILE A 116 0.75 15.70 -8.25
C ILE A 116 0.60 15.70 -6.73
N ALA A 117 1.56 16.26 -6.00
CA ALA A 117 1.47 16.42 -4.56
C ALA A 117 0.30 17.35 -4.18
N ARG A 118 0.18 18.50 -4.83
CA ARG A 118 -0.94 19.43 -4.62
C ARG A 118 -2.29 18.77 -4.93
N LEU A 119 -2.34 17.94 -5.97
CA LEU A 119 -3.52 17.16 -6.34
C LEU A 119 -3.87 16.14 -5.25
N LEU A 120 -2.93 15.27 -4.87
CA LEU A 120 -3.15 14.18 -3.91
C LEU A 120 -3.50 14.73 -2.50
N TRP A 121 -2.85 15.81 -2.09
CA TRP A 121 -3.05 16.48 -0.79
C TRP A 121 -4.28 17.38 -0.76
N ASP A 122 -4.99 17.54 -1.87
CA ASP A 122 -6.22 18.35 -1.96
C ASP A 122 -5.97 19.83 -1.59
N CYS A 123 -4.85 20.40 -2.08
CA CYS A 123 -4.46 21.77 -1.77
C CYS A 123 -5.36 22.83 -2.43
N GLY A 124 -6.17 22.46 -3.43
CA GLY A 124 -6.97 23.39 -4.22
C GLY A 124 -6.09 24.45 -4.90
N ALA A 125 -6.45 25.72 -4.76
CA ALA A 125 -5.66 26.82 -5.32
C ALA A 125 -4.36 27.11 -4.55
N ASP A 126 -4.19 26.54 -3.35
CA ASP A 126 -3.02 26.77 -2.52
C ASP A 126 -1.77 26.10 -3.12
N ASP A 127 -0.64 26.80 -3.04
CA ASP A 127 0.66 26.26 -3.41
C ASP A 127 1.58 26.28 -2.18
N PRO A 128 1.75 25.13 -1.50
CA PRO A 128 2.64 25.05 -0.36
C PRO A 128 4.12 25.14 -0.78
N PHE A 129 4.50 24.73 -2.01
CA PHE A 129 5.88 24.72 -2.47
C PHE A 129 6.43 26.11 -2.77
N ALA A 130 5.57 27.02 -3.23
CA ALA A 130 5.91 28.42 -3.52
C ALA A 130 6.31 29.22 -2.27
N ARG A 131 5.89 28.77 -1.07
CA ARG A 131 6.07 29.50 0.19
C ARG A 131 7.17 28.91 1.07
N LEU A 132 7.82 27.83 0.63
CA LEU A 132 8.88 27.19 1.38
C LEU A 132 10.15 28.06 1.34
N ALA A 133 10.48 28.69 2.46
CA ALA A 133 11.80 29.27 2.69
C ALA A 133 12.86 28.15 2.67
N THR A 134 14.07 28.44 2.20
CA THR A 134 15.22 27.53 2.31
C THR A 134 15.36 27.08 3.77
N ALA A 135 15.31 25.77 4.04
CA ALA A 135 15.56 25.28 5.39
C ALA A 135 17.06 25.05 5.59
N THR A 136 17.51 25.41 6.78
CA THR A 136 18.74 24.89 7.35
C THR A 136 18.35 23.70 8.21
N TRP A 137 18.95 22.55 7.97
CA TRP A 137 18.76 21.41 8.85
C TRP A 137 19.50 21.61 10.18
N PRO A 138 19.01 21.03 11.29
CA PRO A 138 19.80 20.86 12.50
C PRO A 138 21.15 20.23 12.17
N GLU A 139 22.20 20.58 12.91
CA GLU A 139 23.56 20.10 12.65
C GLU A 139 23.63 18.57 12.60
N GLU A 140 22.94 17.88 13.51
CA GLU A 140 22.88 16.42 13.56
C GLU A 140 22.22 15.82 12.31
N ALA A 141 21.14 16.44 11.82
CA ALA A 141 20.47 16.01 10.61
C ALA A 141 21.31 16.32 9.35
N ALA A 142 22.01 17.46 9.33
CA ALA A 142 22.92 17.84 8.25
C ALA A 142 24.13 16.89 8.16
N GLN A 143 24.68 16.46 9.30
CA GLN A 143 25.75 15.46 9.35
C GLN A 143 25.28 14.12 8.79
N LEU A 144 24.09 13.65 9.17
CA LEU A 144 23.49 12.45 8.59
C LEU A 144 23.26 12.61 7.08
N ALA A 145 22.73 13.75 6.64
CA ALA A 145 22.48 13.99 5.22
C ALA A 145 23.75 13.87 4.36
N ARG A 146 24.90 14.29 4.89
CA ARG A 146 26.21 14.25 4.22
C ARG A 146 26.91 12.89 4.33
N ALA A 147 26.37 11.95 5.09
CA ALA A 147 26.91 10.60 5.26
C ALA A 147 26.61 9.72 4.03
N THR A 148 27.35 9.90 2.95
CA THR A 148 27.17 9.17 1.68
C THR A 148 27.41 7.67 1.78
N GLN A 149 28.17 7.23 2.80
CA GLN A 149 28.41 5.81 3.09
C GLN A 149 27.17 5.08 3.65
N LEU A 150 26.21 5.81 4.20
CA LEU A 150 24.96 5.23 4.68
C LEU A 150 24.03 4.92 3.49
N PRO A 151 23.28 3.81 3.52
CA PRO A 151 22.29 3.58 2.49
C PRO A 151 21.15 4.63 2.58
N PRO A 152 20.53 5.01 1.46
CA PRO A 152 19.62 6.15 1.40
C PRO A 152 18.43 6.10 2.36
N LEU A 153 17.80 4.94 2.52
CA LEU A 153 16.61 4.81 3.35
C LEU A 153 16.99 4.95 4.83
N GLU A 154 18.04 4.28 5.28
CA GLU A 154 18.56 4.33 6.65
C GLU A 154 19.00 5.74 7.02
N ARG A 155 19.74 6.41 6.12
CA ARG A 155 20.12 7.82 6.30
C ARG A 155 18.89 8.71 6.50
N THR A 156 17.89 8.54 5.64
CA THR A 156 16.66 9.33 5.70
C THR A 156 15.88 9.05 6.98
N MET A 157 15.67 7.78 7.33
CA MET A 157 14.94 7.37 8.54
C MET A 157 15.65 7.82 9.83
N ALA A 158 16.98 7.89 9.83
CA ALA A 158 17.75 8.41 10.96
C ALA A 158 17.60 9.94 11.12
N ALA A 159 17.51 10.69 10.02
CA ALA A 159 17.40 12.15 10.04
C ALA A 159 15.99 12.66 10.33
N LEU A 160 14.94 11.97 9.88
CA LEU A 160 13.55 12.43 10.00
C LEU A 160 13.09 12.78 11.43
N PRO A 161 13.40 11.99 12.47
CA PRO A 161 13.04 12.35 13.84
C PRO A 161 13.69 13.65 14.32
N LEU A 162 14.91 13.95 13.87
CA LEU A 162 15.63 15.18 14.22
C LEU A 162 15.00 16.39 13.55
N LEU A 163 14.63 16.28 12.27
CA LEU A 163 13.88 17.33 11.56
C LEU A 163 12.53 17.64 12.21
N ALA A 164 11.88 16.61 12.78
CA ALA A 164 10.60 16.78 13.45
C ALA A 164 10.69 17.65 14.72
N LEU A 165 11.83 17.66 15.43
CA LEU A 165 12.01 18.43 16.66
C LEU A 165 11.96 19.95 16.41
N ASP A 166 12.48 20.39 15.27
CA ASP A 166 12.54 21.81 14.89
C ASP A 166 11.32 22.25 14.05
N THR A 167 10.44 21.31 13.69
CA THR A 167 9.24 21.63 12.92
C THR A 167 8.18 22.27 13.80
N VAL A 168 8.11 23.60 13.76
CA VAL A 168 7.04 24.37 14.41
C VAL A 168 5.69 23.95 13.85
N GLY A 169 4.77 23.56 14.73
CA GLY A 169 3.43 23.13 14.32
C GLY A 169 3.36 21.72 13.75
N ALA A 170 4.31 20.83 14.06
CA ALA A 170 4.28 19.41 13.66
C ALA A 170 2.96 18.68 14.01
N PHE A 171 2.23 19.16 15.02
CA PHE A 171 0.91 18.66 15.44
C PHE A 171 -0.25 19.58 15.05
N SER A 172 -0.03 20.54 14.15
CA SER A 172 -1.05 21.51 13.77
C SER A 172 -2.23 20.84 13.07
N ALA A 173 -3.44 21.21 13.52
CA ALA A 173 -4.68 20.82 12.84
C ALA A 173 -5.00 21.75 11.65
N ALA A 174 -4.31 22.87 11.46
CA ALA A 174 -4.60 23.80 10.38
C ALA A 174 -4.18 23.19 9.02
N PRO A 175 -5.09 23.08 8.01
CA PRO A 175 -4.78 22.46 6.72
C PRO A 175 -3.56 23.11 6.03
N ARG A 176 -3.51 24.44 6.04
CA ARG A 176 -2.39 25.21 5.46
C ARG A 176 -1.04 24.81 6.07
N ALA A 177 -0.93 24.77 7.40
CA ALA A 177 0.30 24.39 8.08
C ALA A 177 0.70 22.94 7.75
N ARG A 178 -0.28 22.02 7.68
CA ARG A 178 -0.03 20.63 7.31
C ARG A 178 0.47 20.48 5.87
N HIS A 179 -0.07 21.25 4.92
CA HIS A 179 0.41 21.26 3.54
C HIS A 179 1.82 21.85 3.42
N GLU A 180 2.13 22.92 4.16
CA GLU A 180 3.48 23.50 4.21
C GLU A 180 4.50 22.50 4.79
N ILE A 181 4.16 21.80 5.87
CA ILE A 181 5.00 20.74 6.45
C ILE A 181 5.16 19.57 5.46
N ALA A 182 4.08 19.12 4.82
CA ALA A 182 4.15 18.04 3.83
C ALA A 182 5.05 18.41 2.64
N ALA A 183 4.95 19.64 2.13
CA ALA A 183 5.77 20.13 1.04
C ALA A 183 7.25 20.24 1.43
N GLY A 184 7.55 20.76 2.62
CA GLY A 184 8.91 20.81 3.17
C GLY A 184 9.49 19.40 3.31
N LEU A 185 8.73 18.50 3.93
CA LEU A 185 9.11 17.11 4.15
C LEU A 185 9.36 16.33 2.85
N LEU A 186 8.56 16.57 1.80
CA LEU A 186 8.82 15.96 0.48
C LEU A 186 10.18 16.37 -0.07
N ARG A 187 10.54 17.65 0.04
CA ARG A 187 11.85 18.16 -0.38
C ARG A 187 12.98 17.65 0.51
N ASP A 188 12.77 17.62 1.83
CA ASP A 188 13.76 17.13 2.79
C ASP A 188 14.08 15.65 2.56
N VAL A 189 13.05 14.80 2.44
CA VAL A 189 13.22 13.37 2.15
C VAL A 189 13.94 13.17 0.82
N SER A 190 13.54 13.89 -0.22
CA SER A 190 14.17 13.77 -1.55
C SER A 190 15.66 14.12 -1.51
N ALA A 191 16.02 15.17 -0.77
CA ALA A 191 17.41 15.60 -0.58
C ALA A 191 18.23 14.59 0.24
N LEU A 192 17.67 14.08 1.35
CA LEU A 192 18.27 13.05 2.20
C LEU A 192 18.53 11.74 1.42
N LEU A 193 17.60 11.34 0.56
CA LEU A 193 17.74 10.12 -0.25
C LEU A 193 18.95 10.19 -1.19
N VAL A 194 19.32 11.37 -1.68
CA VAL A 194 20.48 11.56 -2.58
C VAL A 194 21.71 12.15 -1.91
N ALA A 195 21.71 12.27 -0.58
CA ALA A 195 22.80 12.86 0.20
C ALA A 195 23.17 14.29 -0.25
N ALA A 196 22.15 15.10 -0.54
CA ALA A 196 22.31 16.49 -0.95
C ALA A 196 21.62 17.43 0.05
N ASP A 197 21.99 18.71 0.01
CA ASP A 197 21.25 19.75 0.72
C ASP A 197 19.88 19.96 0.07
N ARG A 198 18.90 20.41 0.86
CA ARG A 198 17.57 20.73 0.34
C ARG A 198 17.62 21.91 -0.63
N THR A 199 16.94 21.78 -1.78
CA THR A 199 16.77 22.87 -2.74
C THR A 199 15.33 23.41 -2.77
N SER A 200 15.14 24.59 -3.36
CA SER A 200 13.82 25.16 -3.66
C SER A 200 13.29 24.76 -5.04
N GLY A 201 14.13 24.11 -5.86
CA GLY A 201 13.77 23.65 -7.19
C GLY A 201 12.85 22.42 -7.17
N PRO A 202 12.38 22.00 -8.35
CA PRO A 202 11.64 20.76 -8.49
C PRO A 202 12.47 19.54 -8.07
N VAL A 203 11.83 18.60 -7.37
CA VAL A 203 12.46 17.37 -6.86
C VAL A 203 13.19 16.63 -7.98
N HIS A 204 12.55 16.45 -9.14
CA HIS A 204 13.14 15.72 -10.26
C HIS A 204 14.48 16.31 -10.75
N GLN A 205 14.61 17.65 -10.74
CA GLN A 205 15.85 18.32 -11.15
C GLN A 205 16.95 18.11 -10.11
N GLN A 206 16.61 18.14 -8.82
CA GLN A 206 17.58 17.87 -7.76
C GLN A 206 18.14 16.45 -7.85
N LEU A 207 17.28 15.44 -8.01
CA LEU A 207 17.72 14.05 -8.17
C LEU A 207 18.55 13.87 -9.44
N ALA A 208 18.09 14.42 -10.56
CA ALA A 208 18.81 14.34 -11.83
C ALA A 208 20.18 15.02 -11.78
N GLN A 209 20.30 16.17 -11.10
CA GLN A 209 21.56 16.89 -10.96
C GLN A 209 22.63 16.08 -10.20
N VAL A 210 22.22 15.25 -9.24
CA VAL A 210 23.15 14.38 -8.49
C VAL A 210 23.65 13.22 -9.35
N TRP A 211 22.80 12.64 -10.19
CA TRP A 211 23.14 11.44 -10.94
C TRP A 211 23.73 11.74 -12.33
N ARG A 212 23.19 12.73 -13.03
CA ARG A 212 23.56 13.12 -14.40
C ARG A 212 23.41 14.65 -14.57
N PRO A 213 24.37 15.45 -14.07
CA PRO A 213 24.31 16.90 -14.12
C PRO A 213 24.22 17.43 -15.55
N GLY A 214 23.29 18.36 -15.81
CA GLY A 214 23.10 18.98 -17.12
C GLY A 214 22.33 18.16 -18.16
N ASP A 215 21.89 16.94 -17.82
CA ASP A 215 21.14 16.06 -18.72
C ASP A 215 19.62 16.32 -18.59
N ALA A 216 19.11 17.26 -19.38
CA ALA A 216 17.70 17.67 -19.33
C ALA A 216 16.74 16.53 -19.73
N ALA A 217 17.13 15.66 -20.67
CA ALA A 217 16.32 14.52 -21.08
C ALA A 217 16.20 13.49 -19.94
N PHE A 218 17.30 13.24 -19.22
CA PHE A 218 17.27 12.41 -18.02
C PHE A 218 16.41 13.04 -16.90
N ALA A 219 16.46 14.36 -16.71
CA ALA A 219 15.62 15.03 -15.73
C ALA A 219 14.12 14.88 -16.01
N GLU A 220 13.72 14.92 -17.29
CA GLU A 220 12.33 14.65 -17.70
C GLU A 220 11.91 13.19 -17.45
N LEU A 221 12.82 12.24 -17.65
CA LEU A 221 12.57 10.83 -17.33
C LEU A 221 12.41 10.60 -15.82
N VAL A 222 13.25 11.26 -15.01
CA VAL A 222 13.13 11.27 -13.54
C VAL A 222 11.78 11.87 -13.12
N ARG A 223 11.34 12.98 -13.75
CA ARG A 223 10.02 13.59 -13.49
C ARG A 223 8.90 12.59 -13.71
N ALA A 224 8.88 11.92 -14.86
CA ALA A 224 7.87 10.93 -15.20
C ALA A 224 7.86 9.76 -14.19
N ALA A 225 9.04 9.25 -13.82
CA ALA A 225 9.17 8.15 -12.87
C ALA A 225 8.60 8.51 -11.49
N LEU A 226 8.90 9.72 -11.00
CA LEU A 226 8.38 10.22 -9.72
C LEU A 226 6.86 10.36 -9.74
N VAL A 227 6.28 10.91 -10.81
CA VAL A 227 4.82 11.04 -10.96
C VAL A 227 4.13 9.67 -10.97
N LEU A 228 4.63 8.73 -11.76
CA LEU A 228 4.06 7.38 -11.83
C LEU A 228 4.25 6.56 -10.55
N CYS A 229 5.24 6.96 -9.74
CA CYS A 229 5.46 6.43 -8.40
C CYS A 229 4.81 7.27 -7.30
N ALA A 230 4.05 8.32 -7.60
CA ALA A 230 3.56 9.23 -6.57
C ALA A 230 2.62 8.53 -5.58
N ASP A 231 1.71 7.68 -6.09
CA ASP A 231 0.83 6.88 -5.26
C ASP A 231 0.42 5.58 -5.95
N HIS A 232 0.00 4.59 -5.17
CA HIS A 232 -0.52 3.33 -5.72
C HIS A 232 -1.46 2.65 -4.71
N GLU A 233 -2.51 3.39 -4.33
CA GLU A 233 -3.54 2.98 -3.38
C GLU A 233 -2.95 2.50 -2.03
N LEU A 234 -3.68 1.64 -1.32
CA LEU A 234 -3.33 1.16 0.02
C LEU A 234 -2.32 0.01 -0.02
N ASN A 235 -1.23 0.19 -0.77
CA ASN A 235 -0.08 -0.71 -0.73
C ASN A 235 0.56 -0.75 0.69
N VAL A 236 1.44 -1.71 0.94
CA VAL A 236 1.97 -1.99 2.29
C VAL A 236 2.57 -0.76 2.97
N SER A 237 3.33 0.07 2.25
CA SER A 237 3.94 1.27 2.84
C SER A 237 2.95 2.41 3.05
N ALA A 238 1.99 2.58 2.14
CA ALA A 238 0.88 3.51 2.35
C ALA A 238 -0.01 3.09 3.54
N PHE A 239 -0.29 1.80 3.69
CA PHE A 239 -1.03 1.28 4.84
C PHE A 239 -0.28 1.48 6.16
N ALA A 240 1.03 1.20 6.19
CA ALA A 240 1.87 1.44 7.37
C ALA A 240 1.87 2.94 7.77
N ALA A 241 2.05 3.82 6.78
CA ALA A 241 1.95 5.26 6.98
C ALA A 241 0.58 5.64 7.58
N ARG A 242 -0.51 5.11 7.01
CA ARG A 242 -1.87 5.37 7.48
C ARG A 242 -2.13 4.87 8.90
N VAL A 243 -1.63 3.69 9.26
CA VAL A 243 -1.70 3.14 10.63
C VAL A 243 -1.03 4.08 11.62
N VAL A 244 0.19 4.55 11.33
CA VAL A 244 0.92 5.49 12.21
C VAL A 244 0.19 6.82 12.31
N ALA A 245 -0.27 7.38 11.19
CA ALA A 245 -1.05 8.62 11.18
C ALA A 245 -2.34 8.51 12.03
N SER A 246 -2.99 7.34 12.07
CA SER A 246 -4.20 7.11 12.86
C SER A 246 -4.01 7.25 14.37
N THR A 247 -2.77 7.26 14.85
CA THR A 247 -2.43 7.48 16.26
C THR A 247 -2.31 8.97 16.63
N GLY A 248 -2.37 9.88 15.64
CA GLY A 248 -2.09 11.31 15.82
C GLY A 248 -0.61 11.67 15.68
N ALA A 249 0.25 10.74 15.27
CA ALA A 249 1.66 11.01 14.99
C ALA A 249 1.83 12.05 13.87
N HIS A 250 2.88 12.87 13.97
CA HIS A 250 3.21 13.89 12.99
C HIS A 250 3.69 13.29 11.65
N LEU A 251 3.71 14.11 10.60
CA LEU A 251 4.00 13.67 9.23
C LEU A 251 5.39 13.02 9.07
N HIS A 252 6.42 13.51 9.79
CA HIS A 252 7.77 12.90 9.75
C HIS A 252 7.77 11.43 10.22
N ALA A 253 7.06 11.10 11.31
CA ALA A 253 6.95 9.74 11.81
C ALA A 253 6.18 8.84 10.82
N THR A 254 5.16 9.42 10.16
CA THR A 254 4.39 8.73 9.14
C THR A 254 5.23 8.42 7.89
N ALA A 255 6.03 9.38 7.42
CA ALA A 255 6.98 9.17 6.32
C ALA A 255 8.04 8.11 6.68
N CYS A 256 8.56 8.15 7.92
CA CYS A 256 9.49 7.15 8.43
C CYS A 256 8.88 5.73 8.43
N ALA A 257 7.61 5.59 8.81
CA ALA A 257 6.90 4.30 8.73
C ALA A 257 6.73 3.80 7.29
N GLY A 258 6.45 4.70 6.34
CA GLY A 258 6.41 4.39 4.92
C GLY A 258 7.77 3.89 4.39
N LEU A 259 8.85 4.59 4.74
CA LEU A 259 10.22 4.19 4.40
C LEU A 259 10.60 2.83 5.00
N ALA A 260 10.26 2.59 6.27
CA ALA A 260 10.53 1.33 6.95
C ALA A 260 9.77 0.15 6.32
N ALA A 261 8.53 0.36 5.90
CA ALA A 261 7.79 -0.65 5.15
C ALA A 261 8.35 -0.86 3.73
N LEU A 262 8.83 0.21 3.09
CA LEU A 262 9.43 0.14 1.75
C LEU A 262 10.78 -0.57 1.74
N SER A 263 11.57 -0.50 2.82
CA SER A 263 12.88 -1.17 2.90
C SER A 263 12.80 -2.71 2.85
N GLY A 264 11.61 -3.28 3.05
CA GLY A 264 11.40 -4.72 2.97
C GLY A 264 11.71 -5.31 1.59
N PRO A 265 12.30 -6.52 1.51
CA PRO A 265 12.68 -7.14 0.24
C PRO A 265 11.49 -7.37 -0.68
N ARG A 266 10.31 -7.73 -0.13
CA ARG A 266 9.09 -7.96 -0.90
C ARG A 266 8.36 -6.69 -1.35
N HIS A 267 8.91 -5.52 -1.03
CA HIS A 267 8.39 -4.22 -1.46
C HIS A 267 9.47 -3.47 -2.24
N GLY A 268 10.14 -2.46 -1.66
CA GLY A 268 11.15 -1.67 -2.37
C GLY A 268 12.36 -2.49 -2.84
N GLY A 269 12.68 -3.60 -2.16
CA GLY A 269 13.74 -4.52 -2.60
C GLY A 269 13.47 -5.21 -3.96
N ALA A 270 12.26 -5.11 -4.52
CA ALA A 270 11.97 -5.57 -5.88
C ALA A 270 12.82 -4.83 -6.94
N THR A 271 13.07 -3.53 -6.75
CA THR A 271 13.92 -2.74 -7.66
C THR A 271 15.36 -3.25 -7.74
N ALA A 272 15.97 -3.57 -6.60
CA ALA A 272 17.31 -4.15 -6.54
C ALA A 272 17.37 -5.55 -7.17
N ARG A 273 16.33 -6.37 -6.96
CA ARG A 273 16.23 -7.70 -7.61
C ARG A 273 16.02 -7.60 -9.11
N ALA A 274 15.21 -6.65 -9.58
CA ALA A 274 15.01 -6.40 -11.01
C ALA A 274 16.33 -5.93 -11.67
N TYR A 275 17.08 -5.05 -11.01
CA TYR A 275 18.40 -4.64 -11.47
C TYR A 275 19.38 -5.82 -11.55
N ALA A 276 19.37 -6.71 -10.54
CA ALA A 276 20.20 -7.92 -10.55
C ALA A 276 19.80 -8.89 -11.69
N LEU A 277 18.50 -9.04 -11.98
CA LEU A 277 18.02 -9.82 -13.11
C LEU A 277 18.51 -9.25 -14.45
N ILE A 278 18.44 -7.91 -14.62
CA ILE A 278 18.99 -7.25 -15.82
C ILE A 278 20.50 -7.53 -15.95
N ALA A 279 21.24 -7.41 -14.84
CA ALA A 279 22.69 -7.64 -14.82
C ALA A 279 23.08 -9.10 -15.13
N GLU A 280 22.30 -10.08 -14.65
CA GLU A 280 22.49 -11.49 -14.96
C GLU A 280 22.18 -11.77 -16.43
N ALA A 281 21.04 -11.29 -16.91
CA ALA A 281 20.56 -11.57 -18.26
C ALA A 281 21.42 -10.90 -19.35
N ARG A 282 22.03 -9.73 -19.08
CA ARG A 282 22.98 -9.11 -20.03
C ARG A 282 24.35 -9.80 -20.09
N ALA A 283 24.73 -10.51 -19.03
CA ALA A 283 26.03 -11.18 -18.94
C ALA A 283 26.01 -12.55 -19.64
N ALA A 284 24.83 -13.01 -20.06
CA ALA A 284 24.58 -14.29 -20.69
C ALA A 284 23.51 -14.14 -21.78
N ASP A 285 22.96 -15.24 -22.28
CA ASP A 285 21.77 -15.23 -23.13
C ASP A 285 20.51 -14.97 -22.27
N PRO A 286 19.75 -13.87 -22.50
CA PRO A 286 18.55 -13.57 -21.73
C PRO A 286 17.51 -14.70 -21.75
N VAL A 287 17.34 -15.38 -22.90
CA VAL A 287 16.37 -16.47 -23.03
C VAL A 287 16.74 -17.63 -22.10
N ALA A 288 18.01 -18.05 -22.12
CA ALA A 288 18.51 -19.10 -21.24
C ALA A 288 18.38 -18.76 -19.74
N VAL A 289 18.72 -17.52 -19.35
CA VAL A 289 18.62 -17.06 -17.96
C VAL A 289 17.18 -17.12 -17.46
N ILE A 290 16.25 -16.55 -18.24
CA ILE A 290 14.83 -16.47 -17.88
C ILE A 290 14.19 -17.85 -17.89
N ALA A 291 14.43 -18.66 -18.92
CA ALA A 291 13.93 -20.04 -19.00
C ALA A 291 14.44 -20.89 -17.84
N GLY A 292 15.71 -20.75 -17.47
CA GLY A 292 16.28 -21.46 -16.33
C GLY A 292 15.61 -21.10 -15.00
N ARG A 293 15.36 -19.80 -14.75
CA ARG A 293 14.62 -19.32 -13.56
C ARG A 293 13.19 -19.86 -13.54
N TRP A 294 12.49 -19.76 -14.67
CA TRP A 294 11.11 -20.20 -14.80
C TRP A 294 10.94 -21.70 -14.55
N GLN A 295 11.84 -22.52 -15.11
CA GLN A 295 11.84 -23.98 -14.89
C GLN A 295 12.03 -24.37 -13.41
N ARG A 296 12.77 -23.56 -12.63
CA ARG A 296 12.97 -23.79 -11.19
C ARG A 296 11.81 -23.28 -10.33
N GLY A 297 10.86 -22.53 -10.91
CA GLY A 297 9.81 -21.84 -10.17
C GLY A 297 10.31 -20.59 -9.43
N ASP A 298 11.45 -20.03 -9.85
CA ASP A 298 11.94 -18.75 -9.31
C ASP A 298 11.03 -17.60 -9.78
N ASP A 299 10.98 -16.50 -9.03
CA ASP A 299 10.29 -15.29 -9.47
C ASP A 299 11.06 -14.58 -10.60
N LEU A 300 10.35 -13.74 -11.37
CA LEU A 300 10.93 -12.80 -12.33
C LEU A 300 10.74 -11.36 -11.80
N PRO A 301 11.61 -10.87 -10.91
CA PRO A 301 11.50 -9.54 -10.34
C PRO A 301 11.41 -8.46 -11.43
N GLY A 302 10.39 -7.60 -11.33
CA GLY A 302 10.13 -6.57 -12.32
C GLY A 302 9.16 -6.99 -13.45
N PHE A 303 8.71 -8.24 -13.47
CA PHE A 303 7.71 -8.72 -14.42
C PHE A 303 6.45 -9.18 -13.70
N GLY A 304 5.31 -8.99 -14.37
CA GLY A 304 3.99 -9.32 -13.86
C GLY A 304 3.48 -8.34 -12.80
N HIS A 305 2.17 -8.16 -12.75
CA HIS A 305 1.55 -7.33 -11.73
C HIS A 305 0.09 -7.76 -11.47
N ALA A 306 -0.24 -8.07 -10.21
CA ALA A 306 -1.57 -8.62 -9.87
C ALA A 306 -2.74 -7.69 -10.19
N LEU A 307 -2.55 -6.36 -10.10
CA LEU A 307 -3.58 -5.37 -10.47
C LEU A 307 -3.58 -5.03 -11.97
N TYR A 308 -2.56 -5.48 -12.71
CA TYR A 308 -2.39 -5.19 -14.13
C TYR A 308 -2.02 -6.47 -14.89
N PRO A 309 -2.94 -7.46 -14.97
CA PRO A 309 -2.65 -8.74 -15.63
C PRO A 309 -2.27 -8.58 -17.11
N GLU A 310 -2.75 -7.52 -17.78
CA GLU A 310 -2.46 -7.23 -19.19
C GLU A 310 -1.21 -6.34 -19.39
N GLY A 311 -0.52 -5.99 -18.30
CA GLY A 311 0.67 -5.14 -18.29
C GLY A 311 0.49 -3.82 -17.53
N ASP A 312 1.53 -3.39 -16.82
CA ASP A 312 1.51 -2.19 -15.98
C ASP A 312 1.55 -0.91 -16.85
N PRO A 313 0.52 -0.05 -16.82
CA PRO A 313 0.48 1.15 -17.65
C PRO A 313 1.58 2.17 -17.29
N ARG A 314 2.06 2.15 -16.05
CA ARG A 314 3.18 3.00 -15.62
C ARG A 314 4.49 2.54 -16.26
N ALA A 315 4.69 1.23 -16.30
CA ALA A 315 5.85 0.61 -16.93
C ALA A 315 5.84 0.89 -18.44
N ALA A 316 4.69 0.74 -19.09
CA ALA A 316 4.55 1.03 -20.51
C ALA A 316 4.91 2.48 -20.87
N GLU A 317 4.44 3.46 -20.08
CA GLU A 317 4.77 4.87 -20.32
C GLU A 317 6.24 5.19 -20.07
N LEU A 318 6.86 4.65 -19.01
CA LEU A 318 8.31 4.81 -18.79
C LEU A 318 9.15 4.13 -19.86
N LEU A 319 8.76 2.94 -20.32
CA LEU A 319 9.45 2.23 -21.40
C LEU A 319 9.42 3.05 -22.68
N ARG A 320 8.27 3.67 -23.00
CA ARG A 320 8.11 4.56 -24.16
C ARG A 320 9.06 5.75 -24.09
N LEU A 321 9.14 6.41 -22.93
CA LEU A 321 10.04 7.56 -22.71
C LEU A 321 11.52 7.15 -22.76
N LEU A 322 11.87 6.03 -22.13
CA LEU A 322 13.23 5.50 -22.10
C LEU A 322 13.71 5.14 -23.51
N ARG A 323 12.89 4.43 -24.30
CA ARG A 323 13.18 4.13 -25.72
C ARG A 323 13.34 5.40 -26.54
N ALA A 324 12.49 6.40 -26.36
CA ALA A 324 12.61 7.66 -27.08
C ALA A 324 13.93 8.42 -26.79
N GLY A 325 14.46 8.30 -25.57
CA GLY A 325 15.72 8.93 -25.17
C GLY A 325 16.98 8.10 -25.44
N ALA A 326 16.85 6.79 -25.71
CA ALA A 326 17.99 5.85 -25.74
C ALA A 326 17.91 4.77 -26.85
N ALA A 327 17.06 4.95 -27.87
CA ALA A 327 16.76 3.93 -28.90
C ALA A 327 18.00 3.25 -29.52
N ASP A 328 19.04 4.02 -29.81
CA ASP A 328 20.23 3.53 -30.52
C ASP A 328 21.38 3.09 -29.59
N THR A 329 21.11 2.92 -28.30
CA THR A 329 22.13 2.50 -27.32
C THR A 329 22.15 0.98 -27.14
N ALA A 330 23.35 0.42 -26.97
CA ALA A 330 23.52 -1.00 -26.68
C ALA A 330 22.74 -1.43 -25.42
N ALA A 331 22.73 -0.60 -24.37
CA ALA A 331 22.01 -0.89 -23.14
C ALA A 331 20.48 -0.95 -23.34
N MET A 332 19.92 -0.12 -24.23
CA MET A 332 18.50 -0.22 -24.57
C MET A 332 18.19 -1.50 -25.37
N GLY A 333 19.08 -1.89 -26.30
CA GLY A 333 18.97 -3.17 -27.01
C GLY A 333 19.06 -4.39 -26.09
N GLU A 334 19.97 -4.37 -25.12
CA GLU A 334 20.09 -5.40 -24.06
C GLU A 334 18.76 -5.51 -23.27
N LEU A 335 18.21 -4.37 -22.82
CA LEU A 335 16.95 -4.33 -22.10
C LEU A 335 15.77 -4.85 -22.94
N ASP A 336 15.66 -4.46 -24.20
CA ASP A 336 14.60 -4.93 -25.09
C ASP A 336 14.66 -6.45 -25.30
N ALA A 337 15.86 -7.01 -25.47
CA ALA A 337 16.05 -8.46 -25.57
C ALA A 337 15.60 -9.19 -24.30
N ILE A 338 15.87 -8.63 -23.12
CA ILE A 338 15.42 -9.17 -21.83
C ILE A 338 13.89 -9.13 -21.71
N ILE A 339 13.26 -8.02 -22.10
CA ILE A 339 11.79 -7.87 -22.07
C ILE A 339 11.12 -8.89 -23.00
N VAL A 340 11.63 -9.04 -24.23
CA VAL A 340 11.11 -10.02 -25.20
C VAL A 340 11.26 -11.44 -24.65
N ALA A 341 12.44 -11.79 -24.15
CA ALA A 341 12.69 -13.11 -23.59
C ALA A 341 11.79 -13.41 -22.38
N ALA A 342 11.50 -12.42 -21.53
CA ALA A 342 10.55 -12.59 -20.42
C ALA A 342 9.14 -12.87 -20.93
N GLU A 343 8.65 -12.07 -21.88
CA GLU A 343 7.30 -12.22 -22.43
C GLU A 343 7.13 -13.56 -23.16
N GLU A 344 8.12 -13.99 -23.95
CA GLU A 344 8.07 -15.27 -24.68
C GLU A 344 8.11 -16.51 -23.76
N VAL A 345 8.88 -16.45 -22.66
CA VAL A 345 9.08 -17.60 -21.77
C VAL A 345 7.98 -17.72 -20.71
N SER A 346 7.58 -16.61 -20.09
CA SER A 346 6.64 -16.62 -18.96
C SER A 346 5.28 -16.01 -19.28
N GLY A 347 5.15 -15.25 -20.37
CA GLY A 347 3.97 -14.43 -20.65
C GLY A 347 3.87 -13.15 -19.82
N GLU A 348 4.83 -12.91 -18.92
CA GLU A 348 4.79 -11.78 -17.99
C GLU A 348 5.36 -10.51 -18.63
N ARG A 349 4.69 -9.39 -18.38
CA ARG A 349 5.06 -8.07 -18.90
C ARG A 349 5.79 -7.22 -17.87
N PRO A 350 6.61 -6.25 -18.29
CA PRO A 350 7.27 -5.32 -17.38
C PRO A 350 6.30 -4.62 -16.42
N ASN A 351 6.73 -4.48 -15.18
CA ASN A 351 6.09 -3.63 -14.18
C ASN A 351 7.00 -2.44 -13.82
N ILE A 352 6.48 -1.52 -12.99
CA ILE A 352 7.20 -0.30 -12.64
C ILE A 352 8.59 -0.55 -12.04
N ASP A 353 8.80 -1.65 -11.29
CA ASP A 353 10.08 -1.95 -10.64
C ASP A 353 11.17 -2.26 -11.66
N LEU A 354 10.83 -3.00 -12.74
CA LEU A 354 11.77 -3.22 -13.86
C LEU A 354 12.15 -1.89 -14.49
N LEU A 355 11.18 -1.00 -14.70
CA LEU A 355 11.47 0.24 -15.41
C LEU A 355 12.30 1.22 -14.58
N LEU A 356 12.14 1.23 -13.26
CA LEU A 356 13.05 1.97 -12.38
C LEU A 356 14.47 1.41 -12.44
N ALA A 357 14.62 0.07 -12.45
CA ALA A 357 15.92 -0.58 -12.62
C ALA A 357 16.53 -0.36 -14.03
N ALA A 358 15.69 -0.35 -15.06
CA ALA A 358 16.05 -0.11 -16.44
C ALA A 358 16.60 1.30 -16.66
N ILE A 359 16.00 2.32 -16.04
CA ILE A 359 16.55 3.69 -16.04
C ILE A 359 17.98 3.67 -15.53
N CYS A 360 18.27 2.95 -14.43
CA CYS A 360 19.64 2.84 -13.93
C CYS A 360 20.55 2.14 -14.94
N HIS A 361 20.14 1.01 -15.47
CA HIS A 361 20.94 0.22 -16.42
C HIS A 361 21.28 1.02 -17.69
N VAL A 362 20.28 1.59 -18.37
CA VAL A 362 20.46 2.32 -19.64
C VAL A 362 21.34 3.56 -19.47
N HIS A 363 21.27 4.21 -18.30
CA HIS A 363 22.07 5.39 -18.00
C HIS A 363 23.40 5.12 -17.30
N GLY A 364 23.78 3.84 -17.09
CA GLY A 364 25.04 3.45 -16.46
C GLY A 364 25.12 3.77 -14.96
N LEU A 365 23.99 3.87 -14.28
CA LEU A 365 23.90 4.15 -12.84
C LEU A 365 23.89 2.83 -12.03
N PRO A 366 24.33 2.86 -10.75
CA PRO A 366 24.17 1.70 -9.86
C PRO A 366 22.68 1.40 -9.59
N ALA A 367 22.37 0.32 -8.87
CA ALA A 367 20.98 -0.06 -8.55
C ALA A 367 20.25 0.94 -7.63
N THR A 368 21.00 1.66 -6.78
CA THR A 368 20.45 2.50 -5.70
C THR A 368 19.45 3.57 -6.15
N PRO A 369 19.66 4.31 -7.25
CA PRO A 369 18.70 5.30 -7.75
C PRO A 369 17.32 4.73 -8.07
N ALA A 370 17.18 3.45 -8.44
CA ALA A 370 15.87 2.84 -8.69
C ALA A 370 14.99 2.84 -7.43
N LEU A 371 15.58 2.45 -6.28
CA LEU A 371 14.91 2.51 -4.99
C LEU A 371 14.64 3.96 -4.55
N VAL A 372 15.57 4.88 -4.82
CA VAL A 372 15.40 6.30 -4.49
C VAL A 372 14.27 6.93 -5.29
N LEU A 373 14.14 6.64 -6.59
CA LEU A 373 13.01 7.09 -7.43
C LEU A 373 11.68 6.59 -6.88
N PHE A 374 11.62 5.31 -6.49
CA PHE A 374 10.44 4.75 -5.84
C PHE A 374 10.11 5.53 -4.57
N ALA A 375 11.06 5.63 -3.64
CA ALA A 375 10.86 6.27 -2.34
C ALA A 375 10.47 7.75 -2.45
N ALA A 376 11.21 8.53 -3.24
CA ALA A 376 10.98 9.96 -3.42
C ALA A 376 9.59 10.25 -4.02
N GLY A 377 9.15 9.45 -4.99
CA GLY A 377 7.78 9.55 -5.51
C GLY A 377 6.75 9.18 -4.44
N ARG A 378 6.92 8.01 -3.79
CA ARG A 378 5.89 7.43 -2.91
C ARG A 378 5.64 8.22 -1.62
N VAL A 379 6.61 9.02 -1.18
CA VAL A 379 6.43 9.96 -0.06
C VAL A 379 5.23 10.87 -0.30
N THR A 380 4.98 11.29 -1.54
CA THR A 380 3.83 12.11 -1.88
C THR A 380 2.51 11.42 -1.50
N GLY A 381 2.32 10.16 -1.90
CA GLY A 381 1.16 9.35 -1.56
C GLY A 381 1.07 9.02 -0.06
N TRP A 382 2.20 8.70 0.60
CA TRP A 382 2.21 8.46 2.05
C TRP A 382 1.72 9.67 2.84
N LEU A 383 2.17 10.87 2.47
CA LEU A 383 1.72 12.11 3.08
C LEU A 383 0.25 12.38 2.78
N ALA A 384 -0.24 12.07 1.56
CA ALA A 384 -1.66 12.17 1.24
C ALA A 384 -2.52 11.25 2.14
N HIS A 385 -2.11 9.99 2.29
CA HIS A 385 -2.79 9.02 3.15
C HIS A 385 -2.74 9.41 4.63
N ALA A 386 -1.63 10.01 5.08
CA ALA A 386 -1.50 10.56 6.42
C ALA A 386 -2.50 11.69 6.67
N LEU A 387 -2.56 12.65 5.74
CA LEU A 387 -3.47 13.80 5.81
C LEU A 387 -4.95 13.35 5.78
N GLU A 388 -5.30 12.41 4.89
CA GLU A 388 -6.64 11.82 4.82
C GLU A 388 -7.01 11.12 6.14
N GLN A 389 -6.10 10.33 6.71
CA GLN A 389 -6.37 9.61 7.96
C GLN A 389 -6.49 10.54 9.16
N GLN A 390 -5.66 11.58 9.24
CA GLN A 390 -5.74 12.57 10.31
C GLN A 390 -7.00 13.43 10.19
N ALA A 391 -7.51 13.67 8.99
CA ALA A 391 -8.79 14.35 8.78
C ALA A 391 -9.99 13.48 9.18
N ASP A 392 -9.92 12.17 8.91
CA ASP A 392 -10.93 11.19 9.38
C ASP A 392 -10.90 11.02 10.90
N GLY A 393 -9.72 11.08 11.52
CA GLY A 393 -9.55 11.10 12.98
C GLY A 393 -9.82 9.74 13.67
N ARG A 394 -10.05 8.67 12.91
CA ARG A 394 -10.31 7.35 13.47
C ARG A 394 -9.02 6.57 13.67
N LEU A 395 -8.90 5.89 14.81
CA LEU A 395 -7.78 4.99 15.12
C LEU A 395 -7.91 3.68 14.33
N ILE A 396 -6.84 3.27 13.63
CA ILE A 396 -6.76 1.95 13.01
C ILE A 396 -6.29 0.94 14.06
N ARG A 397 -7.23 0.17 14.62
CA ARG A 397 -6.96 -0.84 15.65
C ARG A 397 -7.72 -2.14 15.36
N PRO A 398 -7.21 -3.00 14.46
CA PRO A 398 -7.85 -4.28 14.17
C PRO A 398 -7.83 -5.21 15.38
N ARG A 399 -8.74 -6.19 15.39
CA ARG A 399 -8.75 -7.30 16.35
C ARG A 399 -8.15 -8.53 15.68
N ALA A 400 -7.28 -9.25 16.39
CA ALA A 400 -6.82 -10.56 15.96
C ALA A 400 -7.81 -11.65 16.41
N ARG A 401 -7.93 -12.72 15.61
CA ARG A 401 -8.51 -13.98 16.08
C ARG A 401 -7.42 -14.75 16.81
N TYR A 402 -7.62 -15.01 18.11
CA TYR A 402 -6.70 -15.82 18.89
C TYR A 402 -6.79 -17.29 18.45
N THR A 403 -5.64 -17.91 18.17
CA THR A 403 -5.51 -19.33 17.79
C THR A 403 -4.49 -20.07 18.66
N GLY A 404 -4.13 -19.49 19.81
CA GLY A 404 -3.28 -20.14 20.81
C GLY A 404 -4.07 -21.06 21.72
N VAL A 405 -3.42 -21.55 22.77
CA VAL A 405 -4.05 -22.39 23.80
C VAL A 405 -5.00 -21.54 24.64
N GLU A 406 -6.29 -21.88 24.65
CA GLU A 406 -7.26 -21.23 25.53
C GLU A 406 -6.92 -21.48 27.00
N PRO A 407 -7.06 -20.48 27.88
CA PRO A 407 -6.77 -20.65 29.30
C PRO A 407 -7.67 -21.73 29.91
N ALA A 408 -7.10 -22.52 30.81
CA ALA A 408 -7.88 -23.47 31.60
C ALA A 408 -8.88 -22.68 32.45
N MET A 409 -10.15 -22.69 32.04
CA MET A 409 -11.22 -22.04 32.79
C MET A 409 -11.43 -22.81 34.09
N ASP A 410 -11.07 -22.19 35.22
CA ASP A 410 -11.33 -22.77 36.53
C ASP A 410 -12.86 -22.73 36.77
N ALA A 411 -13.51 -23.89 36.81
CA ALA A 411 -14.96 -24.04 36.81
C ALA A 411 -15.68 -23.43 38.05
N ARG A 412 -14.92 -22.82 38.96
CA ARG A 412 -15.39 -22.20 40.21
C ARG A 412 -15.42 -20.67 40.19
N ALA A 413 -14.96 -20.02 39.12
CA ALA A 413 -14.98 -18.57 39.01
C ALA A 413 -16.06 -18.13 38.00
N ASN A 414 -17.31 -18.11 38.44
CA ASN A 414 -18.36 -17.32 37.79
C ASN A 414 -19.30 -16.81 38.89
N PRO A 415 -19.22 -15.54 39.34
CA PRO A 415 -20.32 -14.92 40.06
C PRO A 415 -21.54 -14.69 39.16
#